data_AF-A0A843HNW0-F1
#
_entry.id   AF-A0A843HNW0-F1
#
_cell.length_a   1.000
_cell.length_b   1.000
_cell.length_c   1.000
_cell.angle_alpha   90.00
_cell.angle_beta   90.00
_cell.angle_gamma   90.00
#
_symmetry.space_group_name_H-M   'P 1'
#
loop_
_entity.id
_entity.type
_entity.pdbx_description
1 polymer ?
#
loop_
_entity_poly.entity_id
_entity_poly.type
_entity_poly.pdbx_seq_one_letter_code
_entity_poly.pdbx_strand_id
1 'polypeptide(L)'
;MMKSEFDALMGCETPADDYKKIEFVYNWHPCNLSKEAAASLYKEFGIGIFEDMFSAADDAKHLEEEIGRADAHLRVLREELNKLNEKYRPHRNIS
;
A
#
# COMPACT_ATOMS: atom_id res chain seq x y z
N MET A 1 -4.00 10.50 0.21
CA MET A 1 -3.98 11.99 0.20
C MET A 1 -5.04 12.49 1.17
N MET A 2 -4.94 13.67 1.79
CA MET A 2 -6.02 14.16 2.70
C MET A 2 -7.22 14.72 1.92
N LYS A 3 -8.43 14.62 2.48
CA LYS A 3 -9.67 15.12 1.82
C LYS A 3 -9.60 16.61 1.53
N SER A 4 -9.07 17.38 2.48
CA SER A 4 -8.88 18.83 2.33
C SER A 4 -7.95 19.17 1.15
N GLU A 5 -6.92 18.37 0.89
CA GLU A 5 -6.04 18.56 -0.27
C GLU A 5 -6.79 18.27 -1.56
N PHE A 6 -7.60 17.21 -1.59
CA PHE A 6 -8.39 16.85 -2.77
C PHE A 6 -9.48 17.88 -3.06
N ASP A 7 -10.23 18.31 -2.05
CA ASP A 7 -11.25 19.36 -2.18
C ASP A 7 -10.65 20.68 -2.66
N ALA A 8 -9.42 21.03 -2.20
CA ALA A 8 -8.70 22.19 -2.70
C ALA A 8 -8.34 22.08 -4.20
N LEU A 9 -7.99 20.89 -4.69
CA LEU A 9 -7.76 20.64 -6.12
C LEU A 9 -9.07 20.67 -6.93
N MET A 10 -10.17 20.22 -6.33
CA MET A 10 -11.49 20.24 -6.96
C MET A 10 -12.09 21.65 -7.01
N GLY A 11 -11.75 22.51 -6.04
CA GLY A 11 -12.37 23.82 -5.87
C GLY A 11 -13.78 23.75 -5.27
N CYS A 12 -14.20 22.58 -4.81
CA CYS A 12 -15.48 22.31 -4.18
C CYS A 12 -15.37 21.14 -3.20
N GLU A 13 -16.40 20.95 -2.38
CA GLU A 13 -16.45 19.82 -1.46
C GLU A 13 -16.85 18.54 -2.19
N THR A 14 -16.00 17.52 -2.11
CA THR A 14 -16.27 16.18 -2.65
C THR A 14 -17.13 15.40 -1.66
N PRO A 15 -18.15 14.65 -2.12
CA PRO A 15 -18.92 13.75 -1.27
C PRO A 15 -17.99 12.77 -0.52
N ALA A 16 -18.28 12.53 0.76
CA ALA A 16 -17.43 11.70 1.61
C ALA A 16 -17.32 10.25 1.11
N ASP A 17 -18.38 9.70 0.54
CA ASP A 17 -18.39 8.33 0.03
C ASP A 17 -17.61 8.17 -1.27
N ASP A 18 -17.66 9.17 -2.15
CA ASP A 18 -16.80 9.23 -3.34
C ASP A 18 -15.33 9.33 -2.93
N TYR A 19 -15.03 10.23 -1.99
CA TYR A 19 -13.67 10.45 -1.53
C TYR A 19 -13.04 9.19 -0.93
N LYS A 20 -13.79 8.35 -0.19
CA LYS A 20 -13.27 7.07 0.33
C LYS A 20 -12.74 6.16 -0.78
N LYS A 21 -13.47 6.05 -1.91
CA LYS A 21 -13.05 5.23 -3.05
C LYS A 21 -11.85 5.87 -3.76
N ILE A 22 -11.88 7.19 -3.95
CA ILE A 22 -10.77 7.94 -4.55
C ILE A 22 -9.49 7.78 -3.73
N GLU A 23 -9.58 7.93 -2.41
CA GLU A 23 -8.46 7.76 -1.49
C GLU A 23 -7.91 6.33 -1.55
N PHE A 24 -8.79 5.32 -1.55
CA PHE A 24 -8.38 3.93 -1.65
C PHE A 24 -7.62 3.66 -2.94
N VAL A 25 -8.19 4.05 -4.09
CA VAL A 25 -7.53 3.88 -5.40
C VAL A 25 -6.23 4.68 -5.46
N TYR A 26 -6.19 5.91 -4.95
CA TYR A 26 -4.97 6.71 -4.91
C TYR A 26 -3.83 6.02 -4.13
N ASN A 27 -4.14 5.37 -3.02
CA ASN A 27 -3.13 4.74 -2.18
C ASN A 27 -2.65 3.39 -2.72
N TRP A 28 -3.53 2.60 -3.34
CA TRP A 28 -3.25 1.19 -3.63
C TRP A 28 -3.24 0.84 -5.12
N HIS A 29 -3.72 1.70 -6.01
CA HIS A 29 -3.77 1.36 -7.43
C HIS A 29 -2.37 1.27 -8.06
N PRO A 30 -2.06 0.21 -8.84
CA PRO A 30 -0.70 -0.04 -9.34
C PRO A 30 -0.15 1.04 -10.29
N CYS A 31 -1.02 1.85 -10.90
CA CYS A 31 -0.60 2.92 -11.79
C CYS A 31 -0.01 4.16 -11.09
N ASN A 32 0.13 4.18 -9.76
CA ASN A 32 0.78 5.27 -9.01
C ASN A 32 0.29 6.67 -9.43
N LEU A 33 -0.99 6.96 -9.17
CA LEU A 33 -1.59 8.23 -9.53
C LEU A 33 -0.96 9.41 -8.75
N SER A 34 -0.67 10.51 -9.44
CA SER A 34 -0.42 11.79 -8.76
C SER A 34 -1.72 12.37 -8.20
N LYS A 35 -1.62 13.33 -7.28
CA LYS A 35 -2.80 14.02 -6.71
C LYS A 35 -3.59 14.74 -7.79
N GLU A 36 -2.88 15.39 -8.71
CA GLU A 36 -3.44 16.11 -9.85
C GLU A 36 -4.10 15.16 -10.84
N ALA A 37 -3.48 14.01 -11.12
CA ALA A 37 -4.05 12.99 -12.00
C ALA A 37 -5.36 12.42 -11.44
N ALA A 38 -5.41 12.13 -10.13
CA ALA A 38 -6.64 11.68 -9.48
C ALA A 38 -7.75 12.75 -9.54
N ALA A 39 -7.42 14.02 -9.30
CA ALA A 39 -8.39 15.12 -9.40
C ALA A 39 -8.89 15.30 -10.84
N SER A 40 -8.01 15.23 -11.85
CA SER A 40 -8.40 15.31 -13.26
C SER A 40 -9.31 14.15 -13.67
N LEU A 41 -8.98 12.91 -13.27
CA LEU A 41 -9.81 11.74 -13.55
C LEU A 41 -11.22 11.90 -12.97
N TYR A 42 -11.33 12.39 -11.73
CA TYR A 42 -12.63 12.60 -11.10
C TYR A 42 -13.42 13.73 -11.77
N LYS A 43 -12.75 14.82 -12.20
CA LYS A 43 -13.40 15.91 -12.95
C LYS A 43 -13.92 15.46 -14.31
N GLU A 44 -13.16 14.64 -15.02
CA GLU A 44 -13.47 14.23 -16.39
C GLU A 44 -14.48 13.08 -16.44
N PHE A 45 -14.39 12.12 -15.52
CA PHE A 45 -15.14 10.86 -15.58
C PHE A 45 -16.05 10.61 -14.37
N GLY A 46 -15.96 11.45 -13.33
CA GLY A 46 -16.72 11.28 -12.09
C GLY A 46 -16.27 10.05 -11.29
N ILE A 47 -17.14 9.55 -10.42
CA ILE A 47 -16.82 8.42 -9.54
C ILE A 47 -16.68 7.09 -10.29
N GLY A 48 -17.34 6.94 -11.45
CA GLY A 48 -17.40 5.66 -12.19
C GLY A 48 -16.02 5.10 -12.55
N ILE A 49 -15.07 5.96 -12.97
CA ILE A 49 -13.71 5.49 -13.27
C ILE A 49 -13.01 4.92 -12.04
N PHE A 50 -13.28 5.47 -10.85
CA PHE A 50 -12.69 4.98 -9.60
C PHE A 50 -13.35 3.68 -9.14
N GLU A 51 -14.61 3.43 -9.50
CA GLU A 51 -15.26 2.13 -9.26
C GLU A 51 -14.62 1.03 -10.11
N ASP A 52 -14.35 1.33 -11.40
CA ASP A 52 -13.65 0.41 -12.29
C ASP A 52 -12.21 0.14 -11.81
N MET A 53 -11.52 1.18 -11.35
CA MET A 53 -10.15 1.07 -10.82
C MET A 53 -10.11 0.41 -9.43
N PHE A 54 -11.23 0.31 -8.72
CA PHE A 54 -11.26 -0.20 -7.35
C PHE A 54 -10.78 -1.66 -7.29
N SER A 55 -11.21 -2.50 -8.23
CA SER A 55 -10.83 -3.93 -8.26
C SER A 55 -9.31 -4.10 -8.33
N ALA A 56 -8.64 -3.34 -9.20
CA ALA A 56 -7.19 -3.41 -9.35
C ALA A 56 -6.44 -2.87 -8.12
N ALA A 57 -6.99 -1.85 -7.46
CA ALA A 57 -6.44 -1.34 -6.20
C ALA A 57 -6.59 -2.34 -5.05
N ASP A 58 -7.72 -3.06 -4.99
CA ASP A 58 -7.97 -4.07 -3.96
C ASP A 58 -7.05 -5.29 -4.13
N ASP A 59 -6.89 -5.77 -5.36
CA ASP A 59 -5.95 -6.85 -5.69
C ASP A 59 -4.51 -6.47 -5.31
N ALA A 60 -4.08 -5.24 -5.63
CA ALA A 60 -2.75 -4.75 -5.29
C ALA A 60 -2.54 -4.66 -3.77
N LYS A 61 -3.50 -4.10 -3.03
CA LYS A 61 -3.46 -4.05 -1.57
C LYS A 61 -3.36 -5.45 -0.96
N HIS A 62 -4.14 -6.41 -1.45
CA HIS A 62 -4.08 -7.79 -0.97
C HIS A 62 -2.70 -8.40 -1.18
N LEU A 63 -2.09 -8.19 -2.35
CA LEU A 63 -0.73 -8.66 -2.64
C LEU A 63 0.32 -8.02 -1.72
N GLU A 64 0.25 -6.70 -1.48
CA GLU A 64 1.16 -6.02 -0.55
C GLU A 64 1.02 -6.56 0.88
N GLU A 65 -0.20 -6.84 1.33
CA GLU A 65 -0.45 -7.45 2.63
C GLU A 65 0.12 -8.87 2.74
N GLU A 66 0.00 -9.68 1.69
CA GLU A 66 0.61 -11.02 1.64
C GLU A 66 2.14 -10.95 1.66
N ILE A 67 2.74 -10.01 0.92
CA ILE A 67 4.18 -9.76 0.95
C ILE A 67 4.61 -9.40 2.38
N GLY A 68 3.89 -8.49 3.04
CA GLY A 68 4.17 -8.11 4.42
C GLY A 68 4.08 -9.28 5.41
N ARG A 69 3.11 -10.18 5.24
CA ARG A 69 3.01 -11.42 6.03
C ARG A 69 4.19 -12.35 5.78
N ALA A 70 4.56 -12.56 4.52
CA ALA A 70 5.67 -13.40 4.13
C ALA A 70 7.00 -12.87 4.68
N ASP A 71 7.24 -11.56 4.59
CA ASP A 71 8.45 -10.91 5.11
C ASP A 71 8.55 -11.00 6.64
N ALA A 72 7.43 -10.83 7.34
CA ALA A 72 7.38 -11.02 8.80
C ALA A 72 7.75 -12.46 9.18
N HIS A 73 7.23 -13.45 8.44
CA HIS A 73 7.57 -14.85 8.65
C HIS A 73 9.05 -15.15 8.34
N LEU A 74 9.59 -14.63 7.23
CA LEU A 74 11.00 -14.75 6.88
C LEU A 74 11.92 -14.15 7.96
N ARG A 75 11.53 -13.03 8.58
CA ARG A 75 12.28 -12.43 9.69
C ARG A 75 12.39 -13.37 10.88
N VAL A 76 11.28 -13.99 11.29
CA VAL A 76 11.26 -14.97 12.39
C VAL A 76 12.18 -16.15 12.08
N LEU A 77 12.07 -16.74 10.89
CA LEU A 77 12.92 -17.87 10.49
C LEU A 77 14.41 -17.51 10.48
N ARG A 78 14.76 -16.30 10.04
CA ARG A 78 16.15 -15.81 10.07
C ARG A 78 16.67 -15.66 11.50
N GLU A 79 15.86 -15.18 12.43
CA GLU A 79 16.23 -15.10 13.84
C GLU A 79 16.46 -16.48 14.46
N GLU A 80 15.59 -17.46 14.16
CA GLU A 80 15.76 -18.84 14.60
C GLU A 80 17.04 -19.48 14.05
N LEU A 81 17.32 -19.27 12.77
CA LEU A 81 18.55 -19.74 12.14
C LEU A 81 19.79 -19.12 12.79
N ASN A 82 19.75 -17.82 13.11
CA ASN A 82 20.86 -17.14 13.79
C ASN A 82 21.10 -17.71 15.20
N LYS A 83 20.03 -17.95 15.98
CA LYS A 83 20.14 -18.58 17.30
C LYS A 83 20.74 -19.98 17.19
N LEU A 84 20.36 -20.75 16.17
CA LEU A 84 20.91 -22.07 15.92
C LEU A 84 22.40 -21.99 15.58
N ASN A 85 22.79 -21.09 14.69
CA ASN A 85 24.18 -20.88 14.30
C ASN A 85 25.05 -20.44 15.48
N GLU A 86 24.52 -19.59 16.37
CA GLU A 86 25.22 -19.19 17.59
C GLU A 86 25.40 -20.37 18.55
N LYS A 87 24.35 -21.17 18.76
CA LYS A 87 24.38 -22.36 19.62
C LYS A 87 25.45 -23.37 19.19
N TYR A 88 25.63 -23.57 17.89
CA TYR A 88 26.59 -24.54 17.34
C TYR A 88 27.89 -23.89 16.84
N ARG A 89 28.14 -22.62 17.21
CA ARG A 89 29.37 -21.92 16.81
C ARG A 89 30.57 -22.62 17.47
N PRO A 90 31.51 -23.18 16.69
CA PRO A 90 32.66 -23.85 17.29
C PRO A 90 33.50 -22.83 18.06
N HIS A 91 33.64 -23.03 19.37
CA HIS A 91 34.64 -22.32 20.15
C HIS A 91 36.01 -22.74 19.59
N ARG A 92 36.71 -21.81 18.95
CA ARG A 92 38.14 -22.00 18.66
C ARG A 92 38.83 -22.17 20.02
N ASN A 93 39.20 -23.40 20.36
CA ASN A 93 40.19 -23.64 21.39
C ASN A 93 41.48 -22.96 20.90
N ILE A 94 41.79 -21.81 21.50
CA ILE A 94 43.06 -21.14 21.31
C ILE A 94 44.03 -21.88 22.23
N SER A 95 44.90 -22.70 21.62
CA SER A 95 46.06 -23.32 22.26
C SER A 95 47.13 -22.29 22.61
#